data_AF-A0A1H0W1E7-F1
#
_entry.id   AF-A0A1H0W1E7-F1
#
_cell.length_a   1.000
_cell.length_b   1.000
_cell.length_c   1.000
_cell.angle_alpha   90.00
_cell.angle_beta   90.00
_cell.angle_gamma   90.00
#
_symmetry.space_group_name_H-M   'P 1'
#
loop_
_entity.id
_entity.type
_entity.pdbx_description
1 polymer ?
#
loop_
_entity_poly.entity_id
_entity_poly.type
_entity_poly.pdbx_seq_one_letter_code
_entity_poly.pdbx_strand_id
1 'polypeptide(L)' 'MGNKSGLEQRIIELKLEKRELLLAGKNINKIDELIKEVEEEIKCLR' A
#
# COMPACT_ATOMS: atom_id res chain seq x y z
N MET A 1 -8.12 -2.98 19.13
CA MET A 1 -7.64 -1.93 18.21
C MET A 1 -6.42 -2.43 17.42
N GLY A 2 -6.56 -3.47 16.59
CA GLY A 2 -5.41 -4.14 15.96
C GLY A 2 -5.33 -4.04 14.44
N ASN A 3 -6.46 -3.83 13.75
CA ASN A 3 -6.50 -4.00 12.29
C ASN A 3 -6.11 -2.73 11.53
N LYS A 4 -6.47 -1.55 12.04
CA LYS A 4 -6.22 -0.28 11.34
C LYS A 4 -4.73 0.09 11.30
N SER A 5 -4.03 -0.05 12.43
CA SER A 5 -2.59 0.25 12.51
C SER A 5 -1.76 -0.69 11.61
N GLY A 6 -2.18 -1.95 11.45
CA GLY A 6 -1.54 -2.89 10.53
C GLY A 6 -1.72 -2.51 9.05
N LEU A 7 -2.92 -2.04 8.68
CA LEU A 7 -3.18 -1.58 7.31
C LEU A 7 -2.46 -0.27 7.00
N GLU A 8 -2.40 0.67 7.96
CA GLU A 8 -1.61 1.90 7.82
C GLU A 8 -0.12 1.61 7.64
N GLN A 9 0.43 0.65 8.41
CA GLN A 9 1.81 0.21 8.25
C GLN A 9 2.06 -0.45 6.88
N ARG A 10 1.10 -1.26 6.40
CA ARG A 10 1.18 -1.90 5.08
C ARG A 10 1.18 -0.90 3.92
N ILE A 11 0.44 0.21 4.04
CA ILE A 11 0.51 1.30 3.05
C ILE A 11 1.91 1.90 2.98
N ILE A 12 2.56 2.11 4.14
CA ILE A 12 3.92 2.67 4.19
C ILE A 12 4.90 1.73 3.48
N GLU A 13 4.82 0.43 3.76
CA GLU A 13 5.65 -0.60 3.11
C GLU A 13 5.43 -0.62 1.60
N LEU A 14 4.18 -0.63 1.13
CA LEU A 14 3.86 -0.62 -0.30
C LEU A 14 4.36 0.66 -0.99
N LYS A 15 4.33 1.82 -0.33
CA LYS A 15 4.87 3.08 -0.88
C LYS A 15 6.39 3.05 -0.99
N LEU A 16 7.08 2.41 -0.04
CA LEU A 16 8.54 2.22 -0.11
C LEU A 16 8.90 1.26 -1.25
N GLU A 17 8.21 0.12 -1.35
CA GLU A 17 8.42 -0.86 -2.42
C GLU A 17 8.13 -0.25 -3.80
N LYS A 18 7.06 0.57 -3.92
CA LYS A 18 6.75 1.33 -5.14
C LYS A 18 7.95 2.17 -5.58
N ARG A 19 8.58 2.87 -4.63
CA ARG A 19 9.72 3.74 -4.91
C ARG A 19 10.93 2.94 -5.39
N GLU A 20 11.21 1.80 -4.76
CA GLU A 20 12.31 0.91 -5.19
C GLU A 20 12.08 0.36 -6.59
N LEU A 21 10.86 -0.11 -6.89
CA LEU A 21 10.50 -0.59 -8.23
C LEU A 21 10.59 0.51 -9.28
N LEU A 22 10.13 1.71 -8.96
CA LEU A 22 10.21 2.86 -9.87
C LEU A 22 11.67 3.25 -10.15
N LEU A 23 12.53 3.26 -9.12
CA LEU A 23 13.97 3.49 -9.29
C LEU A 23 14.65 2.39 -10.10
N ALA A 24 14.16 1.15 -9.98
CA ALA A 24 14.63 0.02 -10.78
C ALA A 24 14.03 -0.03 -12.21
N GLY A 25 13.18 0.94 -12.59
CA GLY A 25 12.50 0.97 -13.89
C GLY A 25 11.49 -0.16 -14.10
N LYS A 26 11.01 -0.77 -13.01
CA LYS A 26 10.04 -1.87 -13.02
C LYS A 26 8.60 -1.36 -13.04
N ASN A 27 7.69 -2.21 -13.47
CA ASN A 27 6.26 -1.91 -13.47
C ASN A 27 5.74 -1.82 -12.03
N ILE A 28 5.05 -0.71 -11.72
CA ILE A 28 4.49 -0.40 -10.40
C ILE A 28 2.96 -0.50 -10.34
N ASN A 29 2.28 -0.81 -11.46
CA ASN A 29 0.83 -0.83 -11.55
C ASN A 29 0.21 -1.76 -10.50
N LYS A 30 0.84 -2.92 -10.28
CA LYS A 30 0.40 -3.90 -9.27
C LYS A 30 0.51 -3.35 -7.85
N ILE A 31 1.53 -2.55 -7.56
CA ILE A 31 1.65 -1.89 -6.25
C ILE A 31 0.61 -0.78 -6.10
N ASP A 32 0.32 -0.05 -7.16
CA ASP A 32 -0.75 0.96 -7.14
C ASP A 32 -2.13 0.34 -6.87
N GLU A 33 -2.43 -0.81 -7.47
CA GLU A 33 -3.66 -1.56 -7.18
C GLU A 33 -3.70 -2.01 -5.71
N LEU A 34 -2.61 -2.58 -5.18
CA LEU A 34 -2.53 -3.02 -3.79
C LEU A 34 -2.68 -1.87 -2.78
N ILE A 35 -2.07 -0.72 -3.06
CA ILE A 35 -2.24 0.48 -2.20
C ILE A 35 -3.71 0.88 -2.15
N LYS A 36 -4.38 0.89 -3.31
CA LYS A 36 -5.78 1.28 -3.43
C LYS A 36 -6.73 0.32 -2.69
N GLU A 37 -6.47 -0.98 -2.77
CA GLU A 37 -7.22 -2.00 -2.01
C GLU A 37 -7.09 -1.78 -0.50
N VAL A 38 -5.87 -1.58 -0.01
CA VAL A 38 -5.63 -1.34 1.42
C VAL A 38 -6.24 -0.01 1.89
N GLU A 39 -6.20 1.03 1.06
CA GLU A 39 -6.86 2.31 1.35
C GLU A 39 -8.39 2.17 1.47
N GLU A 40 -9.02 1.39 0.58
CA GLU A 40 -10.45 1.09 0.68
C GLU A 40 -10.78 0.20 1.88
N GLU A 41 -9.95 -0.78 2.25
CA GLU A 41 -10.13 -1.55 3.48
C GLU A 41 -10.11 -0.65 4.74
N ILE A 42 -9.17 0.30 4.82
CA ILE A 42 -9.12 1.27 5.93
C ILE A 42 -10.39 2.13 5.97
N LYS A 43 -10.90 2.51 4.81
CA LYS A 43 -12.11 3.32 4.68
C LYS A 43 -13.37 2.54 5.09
N CYS A 44 -13.47 1.25 4.74
CA CYS A 44 -14.55 0.38 5.17
C CYS A 44 -14.52 0.05 6.67
N LEU A 45 -13.35 0.13 7.32
CA LEU A 45 -13.20 -0.04 8.77
C LEU A 45 -13.56 1.21 9.59
N ARG A 46 -13.87 2.33 8.94
CA ARG A 46 -14.12 3.63 9.56
C ARG A 46 -15.60 3.97 9.64
#